data_AF-A0A960M1G2-F1
#
_entry.id   AF-A0A960M1G2-F1
#
_cell.length_a   1.000
_cell.length_b   1.000
_cell.length_c   1.000
_cell.angle_alpha   90.00
_cell.angle_beta   90.00
_cell.angle_gamma   90.00
#
_symmetry.space_group_name_H-M   'P 1'
#
loop_
_entity.id
_entity.type
_entity.pdbx_description
1 polymer ?
#
loop_
_entity_poly.entity_id
_entity_poly.type
_entity_poly.pdbx_seq_one_letter_code
_entity_poly.pdbx_strand_id
1 'polypeptide(L)'
;MTQMPQDEASKEKMQLLLYQLGELLNDPPIVINLPDWRDSIEDIMDEIEELSPYARDRLQDLITEAIRRAEVHVDDLDSDASPNKTEMSAQEYYTQVAFVSSEINALKSI
;
A
#
# COMPACT_ATOMS: atom_id res chain seq x y z
N MET A 1 -17.26 -8.64 16.83
CA MET A 1 -16.03 -9.21 17.38
C MET A 1 -14.95 -8.98 16.35
N THR A 2 -14.11 -7.99 16.60
CA THR A 2 -12.94 -7.59 15.79
C THR A 2 -11.80 -8.48 16.21
N GLN A 3 -11.28 -9.35 15.33
CA GLN A 3 -10.22 -10.26 15.74
C GLN A 3 -9.10 -10.28 14.71
N MET A 4 -7.96 -9.73 15.15
CA MET A 4 -6.65 -10.13 14.65
C MET A 4 -6.47 -11.65 14.84
N PRO A 5 -5.63 -12.30 14.03
CA PRO A 5 -5.39 -13.73 14.14
C PRO A 5 -4.91 -14.12 15.54
N GLN A 6 -5.34 -15.27 16.04
CA GLN A 6 -5.05 -15.71 17.41
C GLN A 6 -3.93 -16.75 17.47
N ASP A 7 -3.82 -17.61 16.46
CA ASP A 7 -2.75 -18.59 16.33
C ASP A 7 -1.46 -17.95 15.80
N GLU A 8 -0.33 -18.57 16.15
CA GLU A 8 1.00 -18.04 15.89
C GLU A 8 1.34 -17.98 14.40
N ALA A 9 0.96 -19.00 13.62
CA ALA A 9 1.21 -19.05 12.18
C ALA A 9 0.47 -17.94 11.42
N SER A 10 -0.80 -17.71 11.74
CA SER A 10 -1.58 -16.64 11.11
C SER A 10 -1.08 -15.25 11.53
N LYS A 11 -0.55 -15.08 12.74
CA LYS A 11 0.09 -13.83 13.18
C LYS A 11 1.38 -13.55 12.42
N GLU A 12 2.24 -14.56 12.27
CA GLU A 12 3.47 -14.45 11.48
C GLU A 12 3.15 -14.11 10.01
N LYS A 13 2.17 -14.80 9.42
CA LYS A 13 1.70 -14.51 8.05
C LYS A 13 1.18 -13.07 7.93
N MET A 14 0.36 -12.62 8.88
CA MET A 14 -0.12 -11.23 8.92
C MET A 14 1.04 -10.22 8.99
N GLN A 15 2.02 -10.44 9.85
CA GLN A 15 3.18 -9.55 9.96
C GLN A 15 4.01 -9.51 8.68
N LEU A 16 4.17 -10.64 8.00
CA LEU A 16 4.85 -10.74 6.71
C LEU A 16 4.09 -9.96 5.63
N LEU A 17 2.78 -10.16 5.49
CA LEU A 17 1.95 -9.44 4.52
C LEU A 17 1.99 -7.93 4.74
N LEU A 18 1.87 -7.49 6.00
CA LEU A 18 1.99 -6.07 6.36
C LEU A 18 3.39 -5.51 6.10
N TYR A 19 4.45 -6.32 6.16
CA TYR A 19 5.79 -5.92 5.76
C TYR A 19 5.91 -5.81 4.23
N GLN A 20 5.46 -6.83 3.49
CA GLN A 20 5.49 -6.86 2.03
C GLN A 20 4.71 -5.69 1.42
N LEU A 21 3.51 -5.39 1.96
CA LEU A 21 2.71 -4.24 1.53
C LEU A 21 3.49 -2.92 1.70
N GLY A 22 4.15 -2.74 2.85
CA GLY A 22 4.95 -1.55 3.12
C GLY A 22 6.13 -1.41 2.16
N GLU A 23 6.86 -2.50 1.91
CA GLU A 23 7.99 -2.49 0.97
C GLU A 23 7.52 -2.20 -0.47
N LEU A 24 6.43 -2.83 -0.91
CA LEU A 24 5.87 -2.64 -2.24
C LEU A 24 5.41 -1.19 -2.48
N LEU A 25 4.90 -0.51 -1.46
CA LEU A 25 4.51 0.90 -1.52
C LEU A 25 5.69 1.87 -1.37
N ASN A 26 6.82 1.43 -0.82
CA ASN A 26 8.02 2.27 -0.78
C ASN A 26 8.74 2.33 -2.13
N ASP A 27 8.49 1.35 -3.01
CA ASP A 27 9.00 1.30 -4.38
C ASP A 27 7.88 1.59 -5.39
N PRO A 28 7.66 2.88 -5.76
CA PRO A 28 6.58 3.25 -6.66
C PRO A 28 6.69 2.57 -8.04
N PRO A 29 5.56 2.28 -8.68
CA PRO A 29 5.56 1.75 -10.03
C PRO A 29 6.06 2.80 -11.03
N ILE A 30 6.48 2.30 -12.17
CA ILE A 30 6.65 3.05 -13.42
C ILE A 30 5.59 2.59 -14.42
N VAL A 31 5.48 3.27 -15.56
CA VAL A 31 4.46 3.01 -16.60
C VAL A 31 4.35 1.53 -16.96
N ILE A 32 5.48 0.84 -17.10
CA ILE A 32 5.54 -0.54 -17.61
C ILE A 32 5.01 -1.56 -16.60
N ASN A 33 5.22 -1.35 -15.30
CA ASN A 33 4.84 -2.31 -14.25
C ASN A 33 3.66 -1.84 -13.39
N LEU A 34 3.01 -0.71 -13.72
CA LEU A 34 1.86 -0.21 -12.98
C LEU A 34 0.73 -1.23 -12.84
N PRO A 35 0.33 -2.01 -13.88
CA PRO A 35 -0.68 -3.05 -13.73
C PRO A 35 -0.25 -4.15 -12.74
N ASP A 36 0.92 -4.74 -12.95
CA ASP A 36 1.45 -5.83 -12.10
C ASP A 36 1.64 -5.38 -10.64
N TRP A 37 2.01 -4.11 -10.43
CA TRP A 37 2.15 -3.51 -9.09
C TRP A 37 0.80 -3.38 -8.39
N ARG A 38 -0.27 -2.98 -9.10
CA ARG A 38 -1.62 -2.94 -8.53
C ARG A 38 -2.12 -4.33 -8.17
N ASP A 39 -1.97 -5.28 -9.09
CA ASP A 39 -2.40 -6.66 -8.88
C ASP A 39 -1.68 -7.25 -7.64
N SER A 40 -0.38 -6.98 -7.49
CA SER A 40 0.38 -7.41 -6.30
C SER A 40 -0.13 -6.79 -4.99
N ILE A 41 -0.60 -5.53 -5.01
CA ILE A 41 -1.21 -4.91 -3.83
C ILE A 41 -2.56 -5.53 -3.52
N GLU A 42 -3.38 -5.77 -4.54
CA GLU A 42 -4.70 -6.40 -4.39
C GLU A 42 -4.56 -7.82 -3.82
N ASP A 43 -3.64 -8.63 -4.36
CA ASP A 43 -3.34 -9.97 -3.85
C ASP A 43 -2.96 -9.95 -2.36
N ILE A 44 -2.08 -9.03 -1.95
CA ILE A 44 -1.69 -8.89 -0.53
C ILE A 44 -2.88 -8.45 0.33
N MET A 45 -3.69 -7.52 -0.18
CA MET A 45 -4.85 -7.02 0.54
C MET A 45 -5.92 -8.11 0.71
N ASP A 46 -6.15 -8.94 -0.29
CA ASP A 46 -7.07 -10.08 -0.22
C ASP A 46 -6.56 -11.12 0.81
N GLU A 47 -5.26 -11.42 0.83
CA GLU A 47 -4.70 -12.30 1.87
C GLU A 47 -4.80 -11.69 3.28
N ILE A 48 -4.68 -10.37 3.42
CA ILE A 48 -4.92 -9.66 4.69
C ILE A 48 -6.39 -9.79 5.10
N GLU A 49 -7.34 -9.68 4.16
CA GLU A 49 -8.77 -9.85 4.42
C GLU A 49 -9.09 -11.24 4.95
N GLU A 50 -8.54 -12.29 4.33
CA GLU A 50 -8.72 -13.67 4.77
C GLU A 50 -8.27 -13.90 6.21
N LEU A 51 -7.17 -13.25 6.62
CA LEU A 51 -6.63 -13.37 7.98
C LEU A 51 -7.30 -12.42 8.98
N SER A 52 -7.65 -11.21 8.56
CA SER A 52 -8.21 -10.15 9.40
C SER A 52 -8.95 -9.11 8.54
N PRO A 53 -10.29 -9.26 8.38
CA PRO A 53 -11.12 -8.24 7.74
C PRO A 53 -10.99 -6.87 8.42
N TYR A 54 -10.68 -6.86 9.72
CA TYR A 54 -10.41 -5.63 10.46
C TYR A 54 -9.15 -4.90 9.97
N ALA A 55 -8.06 -5.62 9.71
CA ALA A 55 -6.84 -5.01 9.17
C ALA A 55 -7.09 -4.50 7.75
N ARG A 56 -7.83 -5.27 6.94
CA ARG A 56 -8.26 -4.90 5.60
C ARG A 56 -9.04 -3.59 5.59
N ASP A 57 -10.04 -3.47 6.45
CA ASP A 57 -10.89 -2.27 6.56
C ASP A 57 -10.07 -1.03 6.92
N ARG A 58 -9.09 -1.16 7.84
CA ARG A 58 -8.23 -0.03 8.24
C ARG A 58 -7.28 0.43 7.15
N LEU A 59 -6.86 -0.49 6.27
CA LEU A 59 -5.91 -0.18 5.20
C LEU A 59 -6.60 0.26 3.90
N GLN A 60 -7.81 -0.21 3.61
CA GLN A 60 -8.49 -0.03 2.32
C GLN A 60 -8.40 1.39 1.76
N ASP A 61 -8.88 2.39 2.50
CA ASP A 61 -8.95 3.76 2.00
C ASP A 61 -7.55 4.36 1.78
N LEU A 62 -6.61 4.02 2.65
CA LEU A 62 -5.23 4.50 2.56
C LEU A 62 -4.52 3.90 1.34
N ILE A 63 -4.75 2.62 1.07
CA ILE A 63 -4.20 1.91 -0.08
C ILE A 63 -4.82 2.40 -1.38
N THR A 64 -6.14 2.57 -1.44
CA THR A 64 -6.82 3.14 -2.61
C THR A 64 -6.25 4.50 -2.97
N GLU A 65 -6.04 5.36 -1.98
CA GLU A 65 -5.44 6.68 -2.21
C GLU A 65 -3.96 6.59 -2.60
N ALA A 66 -3.19 5.64 -2.06
CA ALA A 66 -1.81 5.41 -2.46
C ALA A 66 -1.71 4.98 -3.93
N ILE A 67 -2.57 4.04 -4.36
CA ILE A 67 -2.69 3.61 -5.75
C ILE A 67 -3.02 4.82 -6.62
N ARG A 68 -4.09 5.56 -6.31
CA ARG A 68 -4.50 6.74 -7.08
C ARG A 68 -3.36 7.75 -7.25
N ARG A 69 -2.56 8.00 -6.20
CA ARG A 69 -1.42 8.92 -6.27
C ARG A 69 -0.25 8.36 -7.08
N ALA A 70 -0.01 7.04 -7.02
CA ALA A 70 0.98 6.39 -7.87
C ALA A 70 0.59 6.52 -9.35
N GLU A 71 -0.68 6.33 -9.70
CA GLU A 71 -1.19 6.51 -11.06
C GLU A 71 -0.94 7.93 -11.57
N VAL A 72 -1.30 8.95 -10.78
CA VAL A 72 -1.05 10.35 -11.13
C VAL A 72 0.44 10.62 -11.33
N HIS A 73 1.29 10.06 -10.47
CA HIS A 73 2.74 10.23 -10.59
C HIS A 73 3.30 9.56 -11.85
N VAL A 74 2.83 8.35 -12.17
CA VAL A 74 3.21 7.63 -13.39
C VAL A 74 2.74 8.37 -14.64
N ASP A 75 1.51 8.90 -14.65
CA ASP A 75 0.99 9.72 -15.74
C ASP A 75 1.82 11.01 -15.94
N ASP A 76 2.25 11.64 -14.85
CA ASP A 76 3.14 12.81 -14.90
C ASP A 76 4.53 12.47 -15.45
N LEU A 77 5.05 11.26 -15.16
CA LEU A 77 6.31 10.76 -15.73
C LEU A 77 6.18 10.46 -17.23
N ASP A 78 5.05 9.89 -17.67
CA ASP A 78 4.82 9.53 -19.08
C ASP A 78 4.51 10.75 -19.97
N SER A 79 3.83 11.75 -19.42
CA SER A 79 3.33 12.90 -20.17
C SER A 79 4.36 14.04 -20.39
N ASP A 80 5.65 13.80 -20.15
CA ASP A 80 6.71 14.82 -20.16
C ASP A 80 6.31 16.06 -19.32
N ALA A 81 5.70 15.83 -18.15
CA ALA A 81 5.33 16.91 -17.25
C ALA A 81 6.55 17.75 -16.85
N SER A 82 6.30 18.99 -16.42
CA SER A 82 7.40 19.82 -15.91
C SER A 82 8.02 19.18 -14.66
N PRO A 83 9.34 19.35 -14.42
CA PRO A 83 9.99 18.78 -13.24
C PRO A 83 9.29 19.10 -11.92
N ASN A 84 8.78 20.33 -11.77
CA ASN A 84 8.03 20.74 -10.59
C ASN A 84 6.73 19.93 -10.39
N LYS A 85 6.04 19.56 -11.47
CA LYS A 85 4.80 18.78 -11.38
C LYS A 85 5.12 17.34 -10.97
N THR A 86 6.13 16.72 -11.58
CA THR A 86 6.62 15.38 -11.23
C THR A 86 7.11 15.31 -9.78
N GLU A 87 7.82 16.34 -9.30
CA GLU A 87 8.27 16.42 -7.90
C GLU A 87 7.07 16.52 -6.94
N MET A 88 6.07 17.33 -7.29
CA MET A 88 4.86 17.48 -6.47
C MET A 88 4.05 16.19 -6.40
N SER A 89 3.84 15.48 -7.52
CA SER A 89 3.13 14.19 -7.51
C SER A 89 3.91 13.09 -6.78
N ALA A 90 5.25 13.09 -6.87
CA ALA A 90 6.08 12.21 -6.05
C ALA A 90 5.91 12.48 -4.55
N GLN A 91 5.98 13.75 -4.14
CA GLN A 91 5.82 14.15 -2.74
C GLN A 91 4.44 13.77 -2.19
N GLU A 92 3.41 14.00 -2.98
CA GLU A 92 2.04 13.59 -2.66
C GLU A 92 1.92 12.08 -2.46
N TYR A 93 2.50 11.28 -3.36
CA TYR A 93 2.54 9.84 -3.24
C TYR A 93 3.25 9.40 -1.95
N TYR A 94 4.49 9.87 -1.71
CA TYR A 94 5.25 9.47 -0.52
C TYR A 94 4.63 9.95 0.79
N THR A 95 3.90 11.06 0.77
CA THR A 95 3.10 11.50 1.94
C THR A 95 2.02 10.47 2.25
N GLN A 96 1.36 9.91 1.23
CA GLN A 96 0.37 8.86 1.41
C GLN A 96 0.99 7.55 1.87
N VAL A 97 2.16 7.16 1.32
CA VAL A 97 2.92 5.98 1.78
C VAL A 97 3.29 6.09 3.27
N ALA A 98 3.60 7.30 3.75
CA ALA A 98 3.86 7.52 5.17
C ALA A 98 2.62 7.29 6.05
N PHE A 99 1.42 7.68 5.59
CA PHE A 99 0.18 7.37 6.30
C PHE A 99 -0.09 5.86 6.34
N VAL A 100 0.08 5.16 5.23
CA VAL A 100 -0.04 3.69 5.18
C VAL A 100 0.97 3.03 6.12
N SER A 101 2.23 3.46 6.10
CA SER A 101 3.29 2.92 6.96
C SER A 101 2.98 3.10 8.45
N SER A 102 2.43 4.26 8.82
CA SER A 102 1.98 4.52 10.19
C SER A 102 0.87 3.55 10.62
N GLU A 103 -0.08 3.29 9.72
CA GLU A 103 -1.20 2.38 9.97
C GLU A 103 -0.73 0.91 10.07
N ILE A 104 0.16 0.48 9.17
CA ILE A 104 0.84 -0.83 9.22
C ILE A 104 1.55 -1.03 10.57
N ASN A 105 2.28 -0.03 11.05
CA ASN A 105 2.98 -0.11 12.33
C ASN A 105 2.01 -0.18 13.51
N ALA A 106 0.88 0.52 13.45
CA ALA A 106 -0.17 0.42 14.45
C ALA A 106 -0.78 -0.99 14.49
N LEU A 107 -1.05 -1.59 13.33
CA LEU A 107 -1.58 -2.96 13.21
C LEU A 107 -0.61 -4.03 13.71
N LYS A 108 0.70 -3.86 13.48
CA LYS A 108 1.75 -4.77 13.99
C LYS A 108 1.90 -4.74 15.51
N SER A 109 1.42 -3.68 16.16
CA SER A 109 1.58 -3.47 17.62
C SER A 109 0.42 -4.02 18.46
N ILE A 110 -0.60 -4.60 17.82
CA ILE A 110 -1.81 -5.17 18.43
C ILE A 110 -1.65 -6.69 18.56
#